data_AF-A0AA35UE51-F1
#
_entry.id   AF-A0AA35UE51-F1
#
_cell.length_a   1.000
_cell.length_b   1.000
_cell.length_c   1.000
_cell.angle_alpha   90.00
_cell.angle_beta   90.00
_cell.angle_gamma   90.00
#
_symmetry.space_group_name_H-M   'P 1'
#
loop_
_entity.id
_entity.type
_entity.pdbx_description
1 polymer ?
#
loop_
_entity_poly.entity_id
_entity_poly.type
_entity_poly.pdbx_seq_one_letter_code
_entity_poly.pdbx_strand_id
1 'polypeptide(L)'
;MESNLINHTIVEFPSEEYLELRKRELLDVSDDFFTEASKMGMLRYTISKIWNKTESNKLCFTFEYKDEKSYKQCQKFIEEWQRTTDNSSVPRKSFANRGIIIADYKSD
;
A
#
# COMPACT_ATOMS: atom_id res chain seq x y z
N MET A 1 14.28 7.40 -10.32
CA MET A 1 14.04 8.56 -9.44
C MET A 1 14.21 8.09 -8.01
N GLU A 2 14.86 8.89 -7.17
CA GLU A 2 15.03 8.59 -5.76
C GLU A 2 13.75 8.92 -4.98
N SER A 3 13.40 8.09 -4.00
CA SER A 3 12.24 8.33 -3.14
C SER A 3 12.68 9.10 -1.90
N ASN A 4 11.91 10.12 -1.51
CA ASN A 4 12.17 10.87 -0.27
C ASN A 4 11.28 10.42 0.89
N LEU A 5 10.08 9.89 0.59
CA LEU A 5 9.08 9.53 1.59
C LEU A 5 8.58 8.11 1.38
N ILE A 6 8.41 7.38 2.47
CA ILE A 6 7.88 6.02 2.47
C ILE A 6 6.70 5.90 3.45
N ASN A 7 5.72 5.09 3.09
CA ASN A 7 4.66 4.66 3.98
C ASN A 7 4.54 3.14 3.96
N HIS A 8 4.57 2.53 5.14
CA HIS A 8 4.21 1.13 5.36
C HIS A 8 2.87 1.04 6.08
N THR A 9 1.85 0.60 5.36
CA THR A 9 0.54 0.31 5.95
C THR A 9 0.43 -1.18 6.22
N ILE A 10 0.36 -1.55 7.50
CA ILE A 10 0.06 -2.91 7.91
C ILE A 10 -1.46 -3.05 8.02
N VAL A 11 -2.00 -4.08 7.39
CA VAL A 11 -3.42 -4.43 7.44
C VAL A 11 -3.57 -5.81 8.06
N GLU A 12 -4.32 -5.89 9.14
CA GLU A 12 -4.60 -7.11 9.90
C GLU A 12 -6.00 -7.61 9.59
N PHE A 13 -6.14 -8.91 9.41
CA PHE A 13 -7.38 -9.60 9.08
C PHE A 13 -7.76 -10.58 10.20
N PRO A 14 -9.07 -10.77 10.47
CA PRO A 14 -9.53 -11.73 11.47
C PRO A 14 -9.17 -13.19 11.17
N SER A 15 -9.05 -13.54 9.89
CA SER A 15 -8.74 -14.90 9.45
C SER A 15 -7.94 -14.90 8.13
N GLU A 16 -7.35 -16.06 7.80
CA GLU A 16 -6.61 -16.26 6.55
C GLU A 16 -7.54 -16.18 5.33
N GLU A 17 -8.79 -16.67 5.44
CA GLU A 17 -9.77 -16.59 4.36
C GLU A 17 -10.09 -15.14 3.98
N TYR A 18 -10.20 -14.26 4.97
CA TYR A 18 -10.39 -12.82 4.74
C TYR A 18 -9.17 -12.18 4.08
N LEU A 19 -7.96 -12.57 4.50
CA LEU A 19 -6.72 -12.11 3.86
C LEU A 19 -6.67 -12.56 2.40
N GLU A 20 -6.95 -13.83 2.12
CA GLU A 20 -6.89 -14.41 0.78
C GLU A 20 -7.99 -13.87 -0.15
N LEU A 21 -9.18 -13.59 0.38
CA LEU A 21 -10.21 -12.86 -0.33
C LEU A 21 -9.74 -11.44 -0.68
N ARG A 22 -9.24 -10.69 0.32
CA ARG A 22 -8.78 -9.32 0.07
C ARG A 22 -7.61 -9.26 -0.90
N LYS A 23 -6.69 -10.22 -0.82
CA LYS A 23 -5.56 -10.34 -1.75
C LYS A 23 -6.05 -10.47 -3.20
N ARG A 24 -7.05 -11.32 -3.45
CA ARG A 24 -7.62 -11.49 -4.81
C ARG A 24 -8.25 -10.19 -5.31
N GLU A 25 -9.10 -9.56 -4.51
CA GLU A 25 -9.74 -8.27 -4.86
C GLU A 25 -8.70 -7.18 -5.18
N LEU A 26 -7.58 -7.14 -4.44
CA LEU A 26 -6.51 -6.18 -4.68
C LEU A 26 -5.78 -6.45 -6.00
N LEU A 27 -5.52 -7.72 -6.33
CA LEU A 27 -4.83 -8.07 -7.57
C LEU A 27 -5.64 -7.65 -8.81
N ASP A 28 -6.96 -7.63 -8.73
CA ASP A 28 -7.83 -7.20 -9.83
C ASP A 28 -7.74 -5.69 -10.14
N VAL A 29 -7.26 -4.88 -9.20
CA VAL A 29 -7.31 -3.39 -9.27
C VAL A 29 -5.95 -2.71 -9.10
N SER A 30 -4.91 -3.44 -8.72
CA SER A 30 -3.62 -2.86 -8.32
C SER A 30 -2.85 -2.23 -9.47
N ASP A 31 -2.94 -2.80 -10.67
CA ASP A 31 -2.23 -2.28 -11.85
C ASP A 31 -2.78 -0.92 -12.28
N ASP A 32 -4.10 -0.77 -12.34
CA ASP A 32 -4.77 0.50 -12.65
C ASP A 32 -4.54 1.54 -11.55
N PHE A 33 -4.64 1.11 -10.28
CA PHE A 33 -4.34 1.96 -9.13
C PHE A 33 -2.92 2.54 -9.22
N PHE A 34 -1.91 1.69 -9.49
CA PHE A 34 -0.52 2.14 -9.59
C PHE A 34 -0.29 2.99 -10.84
N THR A 35 -0.92 2.66 -11.96
CA THR A 35 -0.84 3.44 -13.19
C THR A 35 -1.26 4.89 -12.94
N GLU A 36 -2.36 5.14 -12.24
CA GLU A 36 -2.79 6.50 -11.91
C GLU A 36 -1.93 7.14 -10.82
N ALA A 37 -1.60 6.41 -9.76
CA ALA A 37 -0.78 6.94 -8.66
C ALA A 37 0.64 7.33 -9.13
N SER A 38 1.21 6.61 -10.10
CA SER A 38 2.54 6.88 -10.62
C SER A 38 2.63 8.23 -11.33
N LYS A 39 1.56 8.66 -12.02
CA LYS A 39 1.45 10.00 -12.63
C LYS A 39 1.50 11.13 -11.60
N MET A 40 1.13 10.83 -10.34
CA MET A 40 1.15 11.76 -9.22
C MET A 40 2.47 11.71 -8.42
N GLY A 41 3.40 10.85 -8.84
CA GLY A 41 4.74 10.71 -8.25
C GLY A 41 4.85 9.66 -7.15
N MET A 42 3.96 8.66 -7.13
CA MET A 42 4.25 7.38 -6.48
C MET A 42 5.32 6.64 -7.30
N LEU A 43 6.40 6.26 -6.65
CA LEU A 43 7.54 5.59 -7.29
C LEU A 43 7.50 4.07 -7.15
N ARG A 44 6.91 3.59 -6.06
CA ARG A 44 6.77 2.15 -5.79
C ARG A 44 5.47 1.88 -5.05
N TYR A 45 4.82 0.78 -5.41
CA TYR A 45 3.71 0.20 -4.69
C TYR A 45 3.96 -1.30 -4.57
N THR A 46 3.89 -1.84 -3.35
CA THR A 46 3.99 -3.29 -3.15
C THR A 46 2.93 -3.76 -2.17
N ILE A 47 2.35 -4.93 -2.43
CA ILE A 47 1.52 -5.67 -1.50
C ILE A 47 2.29 -6.93 -1.11
N SER A 48 2.56 -7.11 0.18
CA SER A 48 3.32 -8.26 0.68
C SER A 48 2.56 -8.96 1.80
N LYS A 49 2.65 -10.29 1.86
CA LYS A 49 2.15 -11.07 3.00
C LYS A 49 3.27 -11.16 4.05
N ILE A 50 2.96 -10.85 5.30
CA ILE A 50 3.91 -11.01 6.41
C ILE A 50 4.02 -12.50 6.74
N TRP A 51 5.18 -13.11 6.47
CA TRP A 51 5.37 -14.56 6.56
C TRP A 51 5.87 -15.04 7.92
N ASN A 52 6.65 -14.22 8.63
CA ASN A 52 7.36 -14.62 9.86
C ASN A 52 6.51 -14.53 11.14
N LYS A 53 5.27 -14.03 11.03
CA LYS A 53 4.31 -13.92 12.14
C LYS A 53 3.11 -14.80 11.80
N THR A 54 3.31 -16.11 11.92
CA THR A 54 2.40 -17.18 11.46
C THR A 54 1.01 -17.13 12.08
N GLU A 55 0.85 -16.58 13.28
CA GLU A 55 -0.47 -16.41 13.91
C GLU A 55 -1.21 -15.16 13.44
N SER A 56 -0.60 -14.36 12.55
CA SER A 56 -1.14 -13.07 12.18
C SER A 56 -1.41 -12.98 10.68
N ASN A 57 -2.69 -12.94 10.33
CA ASN A 57 -3.16 -12.73 8.97
C ASN A 57 -2.93 -11.26 8.61
N LYS A 58 -1.74 -10.93 8.09
CA LYS A 58 -1.35 -9.55 7.80
C LYS A 58 -0.81 -9.36 6.39
N LEU A 59 -1.25 -8.29 5.76
CA LEU A 59 -0.62 -7.71 4.57
C LEU A 59 0.14 -6.44 4.94
N CYS A 60 1.26 -6.18 4.27
CA CYS A 60 1.99 -4.93 4.33
C CYS A 60 1.98 -4.28 2.95
N PHE A 61 1.47 -3.05 2.90
CA PHE A 61 1.49 -2.19 1.73
C PHE A 61 2.63 -1.21 1.87
N THR A 62 3.52 -1.17 0.88
CA THR A 62 4.59 -0.16 0.82
C THR A 62 4.26 0.81 -0.29
N PHE A 63 4.34 2.09 0.04
CA PHE A 63 4.23 3.19 -0.90
C PHE A 63 5.47 4.05 -0.79
N GLU A 64 6.18 4.24 -1.89
CA GLU A 64 7.31 5.17 -1.97
C GLU A 64 6.90 6.35 -2.84
N TYR A 65 7.21 7.57 -2.38
CA TYR A 65 6.83 8.80 -3.05
C TYR A 65 8.08 9.62 -3.38
N LYS A 66 8.00 10.38 -4.46
CA LYS A 66 9.07 11.29 -4.88
C LYS A 66 9.35 12.38 -3.83
N ASP A 67 8.30 13.03 -3.32
CA ASP A 67 8.40 14.12 -2.36
C ASP A 67 7.07 14.32 -1.59
N GLU A 68 7.03 15.32 -0.70
CA GLU A 68 5.83 15.64 0.11
C GLU A 68 4.63 16.06 -0.74
N LYS A 69 4.86 16.73 -1.88
CA LYS A 69 3.78 17.14 -2.78
C LYS A 69 3.17 15.91 -3.44
N SER A 70 3.99 14.99 -3.94
CA SER A 70 3.54 13.70 -4.49
C SER A 70 2.79 12.87 -3.45
N TYR A 71 3.29 12.81 -2.21
CA TYR A 71 2.59 12.15 -1.11
C TYR A 71 1.18 12.73 -0.92
N LYS A 72 1.05 14.06 -0.77
CA LYS A 72 -0.25 14.72 -0.57
C LYS A 72 -1.22 14.50 -1.73
N GLN A 73 -0.74 14.50 -2.97
CA GLN A 73 -1.56 14.21 -4.14
C GLN A 73 -2.03 12.75 -4.14
N CYS A 74 -1.12 11.81 -3.88
CA CYS A 74 -1.44 10.39 -3.80
C CYS A 74 -2.42 10.09 -2.66
N GLN A 75 -2.31 10.74 -1.49
CA GLN A 75 -3.27 10.52 -0.40
C GLN A 75 -4.69 10.91 -0.81
N LYS A 76 -4.87 12.07 -1.47
CA LYS A 76 -6.20 12.48 -1.99
C LYS A 76 -6.76 11.47 -2.98
N PHE A 77 -5.91 10.98 -3.89
CA PHE A 77 -6.30 9.93 -4.84
C PHE A 77 -6.68 8.63 -4.12
N ILE A 78 -5.89 8.18 -3.14
CA ILE A 78 -6.15 6.97 -2.37
C ILE A 78 -7.46 7.07 -1.61
N GLU A 79 -7.72 8.19 -0.94
CA GLU A 79 -8.97 8.44 -0.21
C GLU A 79 -10.19 8.38 -1.13
N GLU A 80 -10.10 9.00 -2.31
CA GLU A 80 -11.18 8.98 -3.30
C GLU A 80 -11.37 7.59 -3.92
N TRP A 81 -10.27 6.89 -4.24
CA TRP A 81 -10.29 5.53 -4.74
C TRP A 81 -10.89 4.56 -3.72
N GLN A 82 -10.57 4.73 -2.43
CA GLN A 82 -11.17 3.95 -1.35
C GLN A 82 -12.67 4.18 -1.23
N ARG A 83 -13.14 5.41 -1.49
CA ARG A 83 -14.55 5.77 -1.41
C ARG A 83 -15.37 5.29 -2.60
N THR A 84 -14.77 5.26 -3.79
CA THR A 84 -15.50 5.06 -5.07
C THR A 84 -15.25 3.71 -5.72
N THR A 85 -14.09 3.11 -5.47
CA THR A 85 -13.63 1.88 -6.13
C THR A 85 -13.40 0.73 -5.15
N ASP A 86 -12.88 0.99 -3.95
CA ASP A 86 -12.67 -0.05 -2.92
C ASP A 86 -14.01 -0.48 -2.27
N ASN A 87 -14.75 -1.33 -2.97
CA ASN A 87 -16.01 -1.90 -2.53
C ASN A 87 -15.85 -3.14 -1.63
N SER A 88 -14.65 -3.41 -1.12
CA SER A 88 -14.36 -4.58 -0.28
C SER A 88 -15.01 -4.49 1.09
N SER A 89 -15.90 -5.44 1.36
CA SER A 89 -16.55 -5.64 2.67
C SER A 89 -15.67 -6.41 3.66
N VAL A 90 -14.43 -6.78 3.30
CA VAL A 90 -13.54 -7.57 4.15
C VAL A 90 -13.22 -6.81 5.44
N PRO A 91 -13.55 -7.35 6.63
CA PRO A 91 -13.19 -6.73 7.91
C PRO A 91 -11.68 -6.70 8.06
N ARG A 92 -11.15 -5.52 8.41
CA ARG A 92 -9.71 -5.28 8.49
C ARG A 92 -9.36 -4.13 9.43
N LYS A 93 -8.17 -4.18 10.04
CA LYS A 93 -7.59 -3.10 10.84
C LYS A 93 -6.31 -2.60 10.18
N SER A 94 -6.19 -1.30 9.95
CA SER A 94 -5.03 -0.71 9.28
C SER A 94 -4.20 0.18 10.21
N PHE A 95 -2.88 0.15 10.02
CA PHE A 95 -1.92 0.98 10.74
C PHE A 95 -0.88 1.51 9.76
N ALA A 96 -0.83 2.83 9.58
CA ALA A 96 0.10 3.49 8.67
C ALA A 96 1.35 3.98 9.44
N ASN A 97 2.53 3.64 8.91
CA ASN A 97 3.82 4.05 9.45
C ASN A 97 4.56 4.83 8.36
N ARG A 98 4.64 6.15 8.54
CA ARG A 98 5.20 7.08 7.56
C ARG A 98 6.58 7.52 7.98
N GLY A 99 7.51 7.59 7.04
CA GLY A 99 8.90 7.94 7.29
C GLY A 99 9.51 8.77 6.16
N ILE A 100 10.58 9.49 6.51
CA ILE A 100 11.50 10.12 5.57
C ILE A 100 12.65 9.13 5.36
N ILE A 101 13.01 8.89 4.10
CA ILE A 101 14.13 8.00 3.77
C ILE A 101 15.44 8.71 4.12
N ILE A 102 16.25 8.08 4.96
CA ILE A 102 17.55 8.60 5.42
C ILE A 102 18.71 8.04 4.58
N ALA A 103 18.58 6.79 4.12
CA ALA A 103 19.52 6.13 3.22
C ALA A 103 18.76 5.08 2.38
N ASP A 104 19.11 4.98 1.10
CA ASP A 104 18.52 4.04 0.13
C ASP A 104 19.66 3.33 -0.63
N TYR A 105 19.79 2.02 -0.44
CA TYR A 105 20.83 1.19 -1.07
C TYR A 105 20.18 0.18 -2.01
N LYS A 106 20.64 0.13 -3.26
CA LYS A 106 20.11 -0.77 -4.29
C LYS A 106 21.24 -1.67 -4.79
N SER A 107 21.00 -2.98 -4.84
CA SER A 107 21.82 -3.88 -5.64
C SER A 107 21.40 -3.77 -7.10
N ASP A 108 22.35 -3.98 -8.00
CA ASP A 108 22.07 -4.10 -9.45
C ASP A 108 21.17 -5.32 -9.76
#